data_AF-A0A9D1KNZ6-F1
#
_entry.id   AF-A0A9D1KNZ6-F1
#
_cell.length_a   1.000
_cell.length_b   1.000
_cell.length_c   1.000
_cell.angle_alpha   90.00
_cell.angle_beta   90.00
_cell.angle_gamma   90.00
#
_symmetry.space_group_name_H-M   'P 1'
#
loop_
_entity.id
_entity.type
_entity.pdbx_description
1 polymer ?
#
loop_
_entity_poly.entity_id
_entity_poly.type
_entity_poly.pdbx_seq_one_letter_code
_entity_poly.pdbx_strand_id
1 'polypeptide(L)'
;HDRHNTTWAASVGTLLDSHLPHAVDRLQQLYRRALPQPPLLVSTVWVGSAEGAYTSLHPTHITCSTTDPRSQGFAAAEILLHEASHAIARDLQESIRVRLDVTQPGVGQLWHAALFFITGQVVARLLAEQGVAYTPYVDSSGLFDRVWPQFREPITEAWSGYLDGRWGWDSACDRLATAVERD
;
A
#
# COMPACT_ATOMS: atom_id res chain seq x y z
N HIS A 1 -14.73 -20.05 13.88
CA HIS A 1 -14.11 -19.05 13.00
C HIS A 1 -14.39 -17.63 13.48
N ASP A 2 -15.64 -17.31 13.82
CA ASP A 2 -16.09 -15.98 14.25
C ASP A 2 -15.26 -15.37 15.39
N ARG A 3 -15.01 -16.12 16.47
CA ARG A 3 -14.19 -15.64 17.59
C ARG A 3 -12.80 -15.18 17.17
N HIS A 4 -12.13 -15.90 16.26
CA HIS A 4 -10.80 -15.51 15.76
C HIS A 4 -10.89 -14.24 14.92
N ASN A 5 -11.90 -14.15 14.05
CA ASN A 5 -12.14 -12.95 13.24
C ASN A 5 -12.40 -11.72 14.12
N THR A 6 -13.25 -11.85 15.13
CA THR A 6 -13.52 -10.77 16.09
C THR A 6 -12.27 -10.39 16.89
N THR A 7 -11.48 -11.36 17.37
CA THR A 7 -10.24 -11.10 18.10
C THR A 7 -9.18 -10.42 17.23
N TRP A 8 -9.01 -10.87 15.99
CA TRP A 8 -8.10 -10.27 15.02
C TRP A 8 -8.55 -8.84 14.66
N ALA A 9 -9.84 -8.62 14.41
CA ALA A 9 -10.36 -7.29 14.09
C ALA A 9 -10.16 -6.31 15.25
N ALA A 10 -10.41 -6.76 16.48
CA ALA A 10 -10.17 -5.96 17.68
C ALA A 10 -8.68 -5.61 17.84
N SER A 11 -7.77 -6.58 17.65
CA SER A 11 -6.33 -6.33 17.82
C SER A 11 -5.79 -5.37 16.75
N VAL A 12 -6.15 -5.56 15.48
CA VAL A 12 -5.74 -4.66 14.39
C VAL A 12 -6.37 -3.29 14.56
N GLY A 13 -7.63 -3.22 14.97
CA GLY A 13 -8.31 -1.97 15.32
C GLY A 13 -7.54 -1.19 16.40
N THR A 14 -7.13 -1.84 17.49
CA THR A 14 -6.33 -1.19 18.55
C THR A 14 -4.98 -0.66 18.04
N LEU A 15 -4.30 -1.38 17.15
CA LEU A 15 -3.03 -0.90 16.56
C LEU A 15 -3.24 0.33 15.67
N LEU A 16 -4.41 0.41 15.03
CA LEU A 16 -4.80 1.49 14.13
C LEU A 16 -5.40 2.69 14.86
N ASP A 17 -6.04 2.53 16.02
CA ASP A 17 -6.90 3.56 16.63
C ASP A 17 -6.25 4.95 16.79
N SER A 18 -4.98 5.03 17.24
CA SER A 18 -4.32 6.33 17.39
C SER A 18 -3.76 6.91 16.08
N HIS A 19 -3.59 6.09 15.04
CA HIS A 19 -2.84 6.44 13.83
C HIS A 19 -3.66 6.44 12.56
N LEU A 20 -4.78 5.73 12.54
CA LEU A 20 -5.57 5.50 11.35
C LEU A 20 -6.04 6.81 10.72
N PRO A 21 -6.52 7.81 11.48
CA PRO A 21 -6.84 9.11 10.88
C PRO A 21 -5.62 9.76 10.24
N HIS A 22 -4.46 9.75 10.91
CA HIS A 22 -3.23 10.34 10.38
C HIS A 22 -2.70 9.62 9.14
N ALA A 23 -2.75 8.28 9.13
CA ALA A 23 -2.36 7.46 7.99
C ALA A 23 -3.29 7.72 6.80
N VAL A 24 -4.60 7.71 7.03
CA VAL A 24 -5.62 7.98 6.00
C VAL A 24 -5.47 9.39 5.44
N ASP A 25 -5.33 10.41 6.29
CA ASP A 25 -5.12 11.79 5.86
C ASP A 25 -3.83 11.93 5.05
N ARG A 26 -2.74 11.30 5.51
CA ARG A 26 -1.47 11.33 4.79
C ARG A 26 -1.56 10.65 3.43
N LEU A 27 -2.19 9.48 3.34
CA LEU A 27 -2.37 8.77 2.07
C LEU A 27 -3.26 9.57 1.11
N GLN A 28 -4.36 10.16 1.58
CA GLN A 28 -5.22 11.01 0.74
C GLN A 28 -4.46 12.24 0.21
N GLN A 29 -3.59 12.85 1.02
CA GLN A 29 -2.73 13.95 0.57
C GLN A 29 -1.73 13.49 -0.49
N LEU A 30 -1.04 12.37 -0.26
CA LEU A 30 -0.04 11.82 -1.16
C LEU A 30 -0.65 11.39 -2.50
N TYR A 31 -1.81 10.74 -2.48
CA TYR A 31 -2.54 10.36 -3.70
C TYR A 31 -3.38 11.49 -4.28
N ARG A 32 -3.39 12.67 -3.64
CA ARG A 32 -4.15 13.86 -4.06
C ARG A 32 -5.64 13.59 -4.27
N ARG A 33 -6.20 12.62 -3.52
CA ARG A 33 -7.57 12.15 -3.69
C ARG A 33 -8.14 11.69 -2.35
N ALA A 34 -9.39 12.07 -2.09
CA ALA A 34 -10.12 11.59 -0.93
C ALA A 34 -10.63 10.17 -1.12
N LEU A 35 -10.66 9.38 -0.04
CA LEU A 35 -11.34 8.09 -0.01
C LEU A 35 -12.85 8.29 -0.29
N PRO A 36 -13.53 7.31 -0.90
CA PRO A 36 -14.98 7.32 -1.04
C PRO A 36 -15.64 7.31 0.35
N GLN A 37 -16.90 7.77 0.43
CA GLN A 37 -17.57 8.11 1.71
C GLN A 37 -17.31 7.07 2.81
N PRO A 38 -16.56 7.44 3.87
CA PRO A 38 -16.27 6.54 4.98
C PRO A 38 -17.54 6.26 5.82
N PRO A 39 -17.57 5.14 6.57
CA PRO A 39 -16.49 4.18 6.74
C PRO A 39 -16.33 3.24 5.53
N LEU A 40 -15.08 2.90 5.19
CA LEU A 40 -14.82 1.79 4.27
C LEU A 40 -15.17 0.47 4.95
N LEU A 41 -15.95 -0.37 4.27
CA LEU A 41 -16.30 -1.68 4.78
C LEU A 41 -15.10 -2.63 4.70
N VAL A 42 -14.85 -3.35 5.80
CA VAL A 42 -13.85 -4.42 5.89
C VAL A 42 -14.56 -5.70 6.33
N SER A 43 -14.50 -6.75 5.51
CA SER A 43 -14.95 -8.09 5.87
C SER A 43 -13.77 -9.00 6.18
N THR A 44 -13.79 -9.58 7.38
CA THR A 44 -12.84 -10.61 7.79
C THR A 44 -13.35 -11.99 7.41
N VAL A 45 -12.55 -12.77 6.71
CA VAL A 45 -12.81 -14.17 6.39
C VAL A 45 -11.76 -15.06 7.04
N TRP A 46 -12.10 -16.31 7.35
CA TRP A 46 -11.13 -17.23 7.94
C TRP A 46 -10.02 -17.54 6.93
N VAL A 47 -10.36 -18.15 5.80
CA VAL A 47 -9.46 -18.38 4.66
C VAL A 47 -9.96 -17.54 3.48
N GLY A 48 -9.08 -16.71 2.91
CA GLY A 48 -9.37 -15.80 1.80
C GLY A 48 -8.70 -16.22 0.49
N SER A 49 -8.40 -15.24 -0.36
CA SER A 49 -7.69 -15.45 -1.63
C SER A 49 -6.21 -15.78 -1.41
N ALA A 50 -5.49 -16.14 -2.49
CA ALA A 50 -4.06 -16.45 -2.43
C ALA A 50 -3.19 -15.26 -1.97
N GLU A 51 -3.70 -14.05 -2.18
CA GLU A 51 -3.08 -12.77 -1.80
C GLU A 51 -3.33 -12.41 -0.33
N GLY A 52 -4.26 -13.09 0.34
CA GLY A 52 -4.59 -12.87 1.75
C GLY A 52 -5.56 -11.71 1.98
N ALA A 53 -5.58 -10.70 1.12
CA ALA A 53 -6.57 -9.61 1.12
C ALA A 53 -6.82 -9.09 -0.30
N TYR A 54 -7.98 -8.44 -0.52
CA TYR A 54 -8.29 -7.75 -1.77
C TYR A 54 -9.38 -6.69 -1.59
N THR A 55 -9.38 -5.70 -2.48
CA THR A 55 -10.41 -4.64 -2.57
C THR A 55 -11.27 -4.78 -3.82
N SER A 56 -12.59 -4.79 -3.63
CA SER A 56 -13.56 -4.46 -4.67
C SER A 56 -13.75 -2.95 -4.72
N LEU A 57 -13.84 -2.33 -5.90
CA LEU A 57 -13.95 -0.86 -6.03
C LEU A 57 -15.39 -0.33 -6.18
N HIS A 58 -16.35 -1.20 -6.55
CA HIS A 58 -17.74 -0.82 -6.83
C HIS A 58 -18.74 -1.84 -6.23
N PRO A 59 -19.19 -1.69 -4.96
CA PRO A 59 -18.76 -0.66 -3.99
C PRO A 59 -17.34 -0.91 -3.47
N THR A 60 -16.72 0.11 -2.87
CA THR A 60 -15.43 -0.04 -2.21
C THR A 60 -15.56 -0.93 -0.97
N HIS A 61 -14.94 -2.11 -1.00
CA HIS A 61 -15.05 -3.11 0.06
C HIS A 61 -13.78 -3.96 0.12
N ILE A 62 -13.16 -3.98 1.30
CA ILE A 62 -11.95 -4.77 1.60
C ILE A 62 -12.37 -6.12 2.17
N THR A 63 -11.80 -7.21 1.66
CA THR A 63 -11.87 -8.55 2.25
C THR A 63 -10.48 -8.97 2.71
N CYS A 64 -10.35 -9.47 3.95
CA CYS A 64 -9.07 -9.88 4.52
C CYS A 64 -9.16 -11.23 5.23
N SER A 65 -8.19 -12.12 4.97
CA SER A 65 -8.04 -13.42 5.61
C SER A 65 -7.32 -13.27 6.95
N THR A 66 -8.00 -13.65 8.02
CA THR A 66 -7.51 -13.47 9.39
C THR A 66 -6.56 -14.58 9.84
N THR A 67 -6.49 -15.69 9.12
CA THR A 67 -5.52 -16.77 9.37
C THR A 67 -4.30 -16.70 8.46
N ASP A 68 -4.22 -15.74 7.53
CA ASP A 68 -3.02 -15.57 6.73
C ASP A 68 -1.87 -15.12 7.62
N PRO A 69 -0.77 -15.89 7.72
CA PRO A 69 0.35 -15.53 8.60
C PRO A 69 1.02 -14.21 8.18
N ARG A 70 0.83 -13.77 6.94
CA ARG A 70 1.35 -12.48 6.43
C ARG A 70 0.50 -11.30 6.88
N SER A 71 -0.76 -11.53 7.27
CA SER A 71 -1.72 -10.49 7.66
C SER A 71 -1.93 -10.44 9.18
N GLN A 72 -0.85 -10.25 9.94
CA GLN A 72 -0.88 -10.20 11.41
C GLN A 72 -0.22 -8.94 11.96
N GLY A 73 -0.64 -8.50 13.14
CA GLY A 73 -0.02 -7.34 13.83
C GLY A 73 0.02 -6.07 12.98
N PHE A 74 1.16 -5.36 12.96
CA PHE A 74 1.34 -4.15 12.14
C PHE A 74 1.28 -4.42 10.63
N ALA A 75 1.65 -5.61 10.17
CA ALA A 75 1.52 -5.97 8.76
C ALA A 75 0.04 -6.03 8.33
N ALA A 76 -0.86 -6.50 9.20
CA ALA A 76 -2.30 -6.43 8.95
C ALA A 76 -2.79 -4.99 8.79
N ALA A 77 -2.31 -4.08 9.63
CA ALA A 77 -2.64 -2.66 9.56
C ALA A 77 -2.16 -2.03 8.23
N GLU A 78 -0.92 -2.31 7.82
CA GLU A 78 -0.39 -1.87 6.53
C GLU A 78 -1.19 -2.45 5.35
N ILE A 79 -1.52 -3.75 5.37
CA ILE A 79 -2.32 -4.38 4.33
C ILE A 79 -3.70 -3.71 4.22
N LEU A 80 -4.39 -3.45 5.32
CA LEU A 80 -5.69 -2.77 5.27
C LEU A 80 -5.59 -1.35 4.68
N LEU A 81 -4.52 -0.61 5.00
CA LEU A 81 -4.27 0.71 4.41
C LEU A 81 -3.90 0.62 2.92
N HIS A 82 -3.17 -0.42 2.52
CA HIS A 82 -2.83 -0.70 1.12
C HIS A 82 -4.09 -1.02 0.33
N GLU A 83 -4.94 -1.90 0.87
CA GLU A 83 -6.22 -2.26 0.28
C GLU A 83 -7.16 -1.05 0.17
N ALA A 84 -7.21 -0.19 1.18
CA ALA A 84 -7.94 1.07 1.12
C ALA A 84 -7.38 2.01 0.04
N SER A 85 -6.05 2.05 -0.11
CA SER A 85 -5.36 2.92 -1.07
C SER A 85 -5.66 2.56 -2.53
N HIS A 86 -6.07 1.33 -2.84
CA HIS A 86 -6.60 0.99 -4.17
C HIS A 86 -7.75 1.91 -4.61
N ALA A 87 -8.59 2.40 -3.68
CA ALA A 87 -9.69 3.31 -3.99
C ALA A 87 -9.23 4.70 -4.47
N ILE A 88 -8.00 5.10 -4.14
CA ILE A 88 -7.43 6.43 -4.44
C ILE A 88 -6.19 6.38 -5.35
N ALA A 89 -5.69 5.20 -5.69
CA ALA A 89 -4.48 5.00 -6.50
C ALA A 89 -4.68 5.19 -8.02
N ARG A 90 -5.87 5.58 -8.49
CA ARG A 90 -6.14 5.74 -9.93
C ARG A 90 -5.16 6.70 -10.60
N ASP A 91 -4.84 7.81 -9.95
CA ASP A 91 -3.97 8.83 -10.53
C ASP A 91 -2.51 8.33 -10.60
N LEU A 92 -2.09 7.47 -9.67
CA LEU A 92 -0.80 6.76 -9.72
C LEU A 92 -0.72 5.85 -10.94
N GLN A 93 -1.73 4.99 -11.09
CA GLN A 93 -1.82 4.04 -12.21
C GLN A 93 -1.81 4.77 -13.55
N GLU A 94 -2.63 5.83 -13.69
CA GLU A 94 -2.71 6.61 -14.93
C GLU A 94 -1.42 7.37 -15.22
N SER A 95 -0.80 7.98 -14.20
CA SER A 95 0.45 8.73 -14.36
C SER A 95 1.60 7.86 -14.85
N ILE A 96 1.65 6.59 -14.42
CA ILE A 96 2.60 5.59 -14.91
C ILE A 96 2.23 5.16 -16.33
N ARG A 97 0.95 4.85 -16.58
CA ARG A 97 0.45 4.38 -17.88
C ARG A 97 0.73 5.35 -19.03
N VAL A 98 0.66 6.66 -18.79
CA VAL A 98 0.94 7.68 -19.82
C VAL A 98 2.43 7.91 -20.09
N ARG A 99 3.31 7.44 -19.19
CA ARG A 99 4.76 7.61 -19.29
C ARG A 99 5.49 6.37 -19.79
N LEU A 100 4.92 5.19 -19.59
CA LEU A 100 5.54 3.92 -19.93
C LEU A 100 4.67 3.11 -20.88
N ASP A 101 5.31 2.36 -21.77
CA ASP A 101 4.63 1.35 -22.57
C ASP A 101 4.22 0.18 -21.68
N VAL A 102 2.93 0.12 -21.35
CA VAL A 102 2.35 -0.93 -20.50
C VAL A 102 2.37 -2.32 -21.11
N THR A 103 2.73 -2.45 -22.40
CA THR A 103 2.96 -3.77 -23.02
C THR A 103 4.31 -4.37 -22.64
N GLN A 104 5.24 -3.56 -22.13
CA GLN A 104 6.50 -4.06 -21.61
C GLN A 104 6.28 -4.98 -20.41
N PRO A 105 6.96 -6.14 -20.35
CA PRO A 105 6.81 -7.09 -19.25
C PRO A 105 7.00 -6.44 -17.88
N GLY A 106 6.06 -6.67 -16.96
CA GLY A 106 6.13 -6.18 -15.58
C GLY A 106 5.66 -4.74 -15.37
N VAL A 107 5.72 -3.85 -16.36
CA VAL A 107 5.32 -2.43 -16.21
C VAL A 107 3.87 -2.29 -15.73
N GLY A 108 2.97 -3.19 -16.15
CA GLY A 108 1.59 -3.22 -15.66
C GLY A 108 1.44 -3.43 -14.14
N GLN A 109 2.47 -3.95 -13.46
CA GLN A 109 2.51 -4.15 -12.00
C GLN A 109 3.25 -3.03 -11.26
N LEU A 110 3.91 -2.11 -11.98
CA LEU A 110 4.75 -1.08 -11.38
C LEU A 110 3.96 -0.15 -10.45
N TRP A 111 2.74 0.21 -10.83
CA TRP A 111 1.87 1.04 -9.99
C TRP A 111 1.48 0.32 -8.69
N HIS A 112 1.33 -1.01 -8.72
CA HIS A 112 0.97 -1.81 -7.55
C HIS A 112 2.15 -1.96 -6.59
N ALA A 113 3.36 -2.18 -7.13
CA ALA A 113 4.58 -2.16 -6.34
C ALA A 113 4.82 -0.77 -5.69
N ALA A 114 4.54 0.32 -6.42
CA ALA A 114 4.63 1.67 -5.87
C ALA A 114 3.58 1.95 -4.78
N LEU A 115 2.35 1.42 -4.94
CA LEU A 115 1.30 1.48 -3.92
C LEU A 115 1.75 0.83 -2.60
N PHE A 116 2.33 -0.38 -2.69
CA PHE A 116 2.92 -1.09 -1.55
C PHE A 116 4.00 -0.26 -0.86
N PHE A 117 4.95 0.28 -1.63
CA PHE A 117 6.05 1.09 -1.09
C PHE A 117 5.54 2.34 -0.38
N ILE A 118 4.69 3.14 -1.03
CA ILE A 118 4.18 4.40 -0.46
C ILE A 118 3.42 4.12 0.84
N THR A 119 2.52 3.13 0.83
CA THR A 119 1.74 2.76 2.02
C THR A 119 2.64 2.30 3.15
N GLY A 120 3.58 1.40 2.87
CA GLY A 120 4.51 0.89 3.87
C GLY A 120 5.40 1.96 4.47
N GLN A 121 5.86 2.93 3.67
CA GLN A 121 6.63 4.05 4.18
C GLN A 121 5.82 5.01 5.05
N VAL A 122 4.53 5.22 4.74
CA VAL A 122 3.63 5.99 5.62
C VAL A 122 3.47 5.28 6.97
N VAL A 123 3.22 3.97 6.96
CA VAL A 123 3.07 3.18 8.19
C VAL A 123 4.36 3.16 9.01
N ALA A 124 5.52 2.93 8.37
CA ALA A 124 6.81 2.90 9.04
C ALA A 124 7.14 4.23 9.72
N ARG A 125 6.86 5.38 9.08
CA ARG A 125 7.09 6.70 9.66
C ARG A 125 6.19 6.96 10.88
N LEU A 126 4.90 6.62 10.79
CA LEU A 126 3.97 6.76 11.91
C LEU A 126 4.33 5.89 13.10
N LEU A 127 4.78 4.66 12.86
CA LEU A 127 5.25 3.76 13.91
C LEU A 127 6.57 4.24 14.51
N ALA A 128 7.48 4.80 13.71
CA ALA A 128 8.72 5.38 14.18
C ALA A 128 8.51 6.58 15.12
N GLU A 129 7.46 7.39 14.90
CA GLU A 129 7.06 8.48 15.82
C GLU A 129 6.70 7.97 17.22
N GLN A 130 6.36 6.68 17.35
CA GLN A 130 6.10 6.00 18.63
C GLN A 130 7.29 5.17 19.13
N GLY A 131 8.45 5.25 18.48
CA GLY A 131 9.61 4.45 18.83
C GLY A 131 9.50 2.98 18.42
N VAL A 132 8.57 2.64 17.52
CA VAL A 132 8.43 1.29 16.96
C VAL A 132 9.21 1.22 15.66
N ALA A 133 10.29 0.44 15.65
CA ALA A 133 11.00 0.10 14.42
C ALA A 133 10.16 -0.90 13.62
N TYR A 134 9.78 -0.52 12.40
CA TYR A 134 8.93 -1.33 11.53
C TYR A 134 9.53 -1.42 10.12
N THR A 135 9.57 -2.63 9.58
CA THR A 135 9.98 -2.90 8.20
C THR A 135 8.74 -3.01 7.33
N PRO A 136 8.57 -2.16 6.29
CA PRO A 136 7.43 -2.22 5.38
C PRO A 136 7.13 -3.62 4.86
N TYR A 137 5.86 -3.90 4.59
CA TYR A 137 5.39 -5.21 4.13
C TYR A 137 6.06 -5.63 2.83
N VAL A 138 6.27 -4.69 1.90
CA VAL A 138 6.93 -4.96 0.61
C VAL A 138 8.35 -5.53 0.76
N ASP A 139 9.04 -5.12 1.82
CA ASP A 139 10.38 -5.58 2.16
C ASP A 139 10.34 -6.87 3.00
N SER A 140 9.60 -6.87 4.11
CA SER A 140 9.55 -7.99 5.05
C SER A 140 8.93 -9.26 4.47
N SER A 141 8.00 -9.12 3.53
CA SER A 141 7.43 -10.25 2.80
C SER A 141 8.31 -10.71 1.63
N GLY A 142 9.37 -9.98 1.25
CA GLY A 142 10.26 -10.31 0.14
C GLY A 142 9.63 -10.08 -1.24
N LEU A 143 8.61 -9.22 -1.37
CA LEU A 143 8.01 -8.87 -2.67
C LEU A 143 9.04 -8.20 -3.58
N PHE A 144 9.83 -7.27 -3.05
CA PHE A 144 10.94 -6.67 -3.78
C PHE A 144 12.15 -7.59 -4.00
N ASP A 145 12.19 -8.78 -3.41
CA ASP A 145 13.28 -9.74 -3.67
C ASP A 145 12.88 -10.79 -4.71
N ARG A 146 11.60 -11.18 -4.71
CA ARG A 146 11.11 -12.35 -5.44
C ARG A 146 10.14 -12.03 -6.56
N VAL A 147 9.36 -10.96 -6.44
CA VAL A 147 8.26 -10.63 -7.35
C VAL A 147 8.61 -9.42 -8.21
N TRP A 148 9.21 -8.40 -7.60
CA TRP A 148 9.56 -7.13 -8.26
C TRP A 148 11.00 -6.66 -7.96
N PRO A 149 12.03 -7.51 -8.09
CA PRO A 149 13.42 -7.10 -7.86
C PRO A 149 13.84 -5.89 -8.70
N GLN A 150 13.40 -5.83 -9.95
CA GLN A 150 13.69 -4.75 -10.89
C GLN A 150 13.01 -3.41 -10.51
N PHE A 151 12.00 -3.41 -9.64
CA PHE A 151 11.32 -2.17 -9.27
C PHE A 151 11.81 -1.58 -7.95
N ARG A 152 12.59 -2.33 -7.16
CA ARG A 152 13.03 -1.89 -5.83
C ARG A 152 13.73 -0.54 -5.89
N GLU A 153 14.80 -0.42 -6.67
CA GLU A 153 15.60 0.81 -6.75
C GLU A 153 14.85 1.95 -7.44
N PRO A 154 14.22 1.76 -8.62
CA PRO A 154 13.43 2.80 -9.27
C PRO A 154 12.32 3.39 -8.39
N ILE A 155 11.56 2.52 -7.69
CA ILE A 155 10.49 2.97 -6.79
C ILE A 155 11.08 3.69 -5.58
N THR A 156 12.10 3.11 -4.95
CA THR A 156 12.69 3.65 -3.72
C THR A 156 13.25 5.05 -3.98
N GLU A 157 14.00 5.25 -5.05
CA GLU A 157 14.56 6.56 -5.36
C GLU A 157 13.45 7.59 -5.63
N ALA A 158 12.56 7.30 -6.59
CA ALA A 158 11.54 8.22 -7.07
C ALA A 158 10.54 8.61 -5.97
N TRP A 159 10.03 7.64 -5.23
CA TRP A 159 8.98 7.89 -4.25
C TRP A 159 9.51 8.35 -2.90
N SER A 160 10.73 7.99 -2.48
CA SER A 160 11.31 8.58 -1.26
C SER A 160 11.46 10.09 -1.40
N GLY A 161 11.95 10.59 -2.54
CA GLY A 161 12.05 12.04 -2.74
C GLY A 161 10.70 12.76 -2.77
N TYR A 162 9.64 12.11 -3.26
CA TYR A 162 8.28 12.66 -3.18
C TYR A 162 7.77 12.71 -1.73
N LEU A 163 7.93 11.60 -1.01
CA LEU A 163 7.53 11.48 0.40
C LEU A 163 8.25 12.49 1.30
N ASP A 164 9.50 12.83 0.97
CA ASP A 164 10.34 13.81 1.68
C ASP A 164 10.12 15.26 1.21
N GLY A 165 9.25 15.49 0.22
CA GLY A 165 9.00 16.81 -0.33
C GLY A 165 10.14 17.39 -1.18
N ARG A 166 11.11 16.56 -1.59
CA ARG A 166 12.22 16.99 -2.48
C ARG A 166 11.74 17.29 -3.90
N TRP A 167 10.65 16.67 -4.33
CA TRP A 167 10.00 16.95 -5.61
C TRP A 167 8.50 16.66 -5.57
N GLY A 168 7.77 17.21 -6.54
CA GLY A 168 6.34 17.00 -6.70
C GLY A 168 5.99 15.67 -7.38
N TRP A 169 4.69 15.42 -7.48
CA TRP A 169 4.10 14.19 -8.05
C TRP A 169 4.60 13.87 -9.46
N ASP A 170 4.52 14.84 -10.38
CA ASP A 170 4.90 14.62 -11.78
C ASP A 170 6.39 14.30 -11.92
N SER A 171 7.25 14.99 -11.18
CA SER A 171 8.68 14.71 -11.14
C SER A 171 8.99 13.32 -10.57
N ALA A 172 8.22 12.82 -9.60
CA ALA A 172 8.36 11.47 -9.11
C ALA A 172 8.00 10.44 -10.20
N CYS A 173 6.91 10.68 -10.93
CA CYS A 173 6.49 9.82 -12.04
C CYS A 173 7.51 9.82 -13.19
N ASP A 174 8.05 10.98 -13.55
CA ASP A 174 9.07 11.10 -14.61
C ASP A 174 10.37 10.38 -14.23
N ARG A 175 10.80 10.50 -12.97
CA ARG A 175 11.98 9.80 -12.43
C ARG A 175 11.79 8.30 -12.43
N LEU A 176 10.62 7.83 -11.98
CA LEU A 176 10.29 6.41 -12.00
C LEU A 176 10.32 5.85 -13.43
N ALA A 177 9.69 6.55 -14.38
CA ALA A 177 9.66 6.13 -15.77
C ALA A 177 11.07 6.07 -16.37
N THR A 178 11.87 7.12 -16.16
CA THR A 178 13.26 7.19 -16.64
C THR A 178 14.12 6.07 -16.06
N ALA A 179 13.92 5.71 -14.79
CA ALA A 179 14.68 4.65 -14.15
C ALA A 179 14.31 3.27 -14.72
N VAL A 180 13.02 3.00 -14.92
CA VAL A 180 12.54 1.71 -15.46
C VAL A 180 12.90 1.51 -16.93
N GLU A 181 12.99 2.56 -17.74
CA GLU A 181 13.42 2.46 -19.15
C GLU A 181 14.93 2.19 -19.34
N ARG A 182 15.73 2.37 -18.29
CA ARG A 182 17.19 2.19 -18.34
C ARG A 182 17.65 0.78 -17.98
N ASP A 183 16.77 -0.03 -17.41
CA ASP A 183 16.99 -1.44 -17.05
C ASP A 183 16.61 -2.40 -18.19
#